data_AF-A0A179VGN4-F1
#
_entry.id   AF-A0A179VGN4-F1
#
_cell.length_a   1.000
_cell.length_b   1.000
_cell.length_c   1.000
_cell.angle_alpha   90.00
_cell.angle_beta   90.00
_cell.angle_gamma   90.00
#
_symmetry.space_group_name_H-M   'P 1'
#
loop_
_entity.id
_entity.type
_entity.pdbx_description
1 polymer ?
#
loop_
_entity_poly.entity_id
_entity_poly.type
_entity_poly.pdbx_seq_one_letter_code
_entity_poly.pdbx_strand_id
1 'polypeptide(L)'
;MSDTPILDSVDDAGATNTTPEGYDTGEQDSAPENKEARYRRQRNEAREQLAAAELRLVQLQTAELHRLAGSILSAPEDISLSGKPLADFLTPEGWVDRSAVEAAAREVAAARPGLAKAQPAHDLSQGRGGDVIKSASWKALLS
;
A
#
# COMPACT_ATOMS: atom_id res chain seq x y z
N MET A 1 54.08 -8.00 -4.35
CA MET A 1 55.35 -8.63 -3.95
C MET A 1 55.36 -8.54 -2.43
N SER A 2 54.95 -9.60 -1.74
CA SER A 2 55.80 -10.71 -1.23
C SER A 2 56.81 -10.22 -0.17
N ASP A 3 56.97 -10.86 1.00
CA ASP A 3 56.40 -12.13 1.49
C ASP A 3 56.33 -12.21 3.05
N THR A 4 55.80 -13.32 3.55
CA THR A 4 55.69 -13.86 4.94
C THR A 4 57.00 -13.91 5.77
N PRO A 5 57.03 -14.23 7.10
CA PRO A 5 56.11 -15.12 7.86
C PRO A 5 55.72 -14.78 9.33
N ILE A 6 54.88 -15.66 9.88
CA ILE A 6 54.42 -15.76 11.29
C ILE A 6 55.22 -16.86 12.02
N LEU A 7 55.59 -16.61 13.28
CA LEU A 7 56.05 -17.49 14.38
C LEU A 7 56.17 -16.54 15.61
N ASP A 8 56.02 -16.87 16.90
CA ASP A 8 55.75 -18.09 17.69
C ASP A 8 55.13 -17.59 19.04
N SER A 9 54.56 -18.34 19.99
CA SER A 9 54.31 -19.78 20.16
C SER A 9 53.11 -20.00 21.12
N VAL A 10 53.06 -21.11 21.88
CA VAL A 10 52.06 -21.42 22.93
C VAL A 10 52.70 -21.80 24.28
N ASP A 11 51.85 -21.85 25.32
CA ASP A 11 51.96 -22.56 26.62
C ASP A 11 52.44 -21.85 27.90
N ASP A 12 51.95 -22.41 29.03
CA ASP A 12 52.15 -22.12 30.47
C ASP A 12 51.39 -20.90 31.04
N ALA A 13 50.57 -20.95 32.10
CA ALA A 13 50.04 -22.02 32.99
C ALA A 13 48.58 -21.60 33.41
N GLY A 14 47.66 -22.40 33.94
CA GLY A 14 47.75 -23.70 34.62
C GLY A 14 47.04 -23.67 35.99
N ALA A 15 45.70 -23.56 36.04
CA ALA A 15 44.89 -23.77 37.25
C ALA A 15 43.38 -23.99 36.96
N THR A 16 43.00 -25.27 36.80
CA THR A 16 41.81 -25.95 37.39
C THR A 16 40.73 -25.07 38.08
N ASN A 17 39.42 -25.27 37.92
CA ASN A 17 38.69 -26.52 38.16
C ASN A 17 37.17 -26.41 37.86
N THR A 18 36.53 -27.53 37.54
CA THR A 18 35.08 -27.87 37.68
C THR A 18 33.98 -26.95 37.09
N THR A 19 33.39 -27.42 36.01
CA THR A 19 31.98 -27.21 35.61
C THR A 19 31.01 -27.69 36.69
N PRO A 20 29.99 -26.90 37.11
CA PRO A 20 28.74 -27.44 37.60
C PRO A 20 27.80 -27.66 36.41
N GLU A 21 27.47 -28.90 36.07
CA GLU A 21 26.33 -29.18 35.18
C GLU A 21 25.03 -28.89 35.95
N GLY A 22 24.62 -27.62 35.93
CA GLY A 22 23.29 -27.21 36.35
C GLY A 22 22.27 -27.60 35.29
N TYR A 23 21.69 -28.80 35.43
CA TYR A 23 20.38 -29.12 34.87
C TYR A 23 19.32 -28.26 35.58
N ASP A 24 19.28 -26.98 35.28
CA ASP A 24 18.19 -26.11 35.71
C ASP A 24 17.09 -26.13 34.65
N THR A 25 16.24 -27.16 34.73
CA THR A 25 14.88 -27.09 34.17
C THR A 25 14.03 -26.22 35.10
N GLY A 26 14.47 -24.97 35.25
CA GLY A 26 13.79 -23.94 36.00
C GLY A 26 12.80 -23.26 35.09
N GLU A 27 11.51 -23.46 35.36
CA GLU A 27 10.46 -22.58 34.85
C GLU A 27 10.88 -21.14 35.15
N GLN A 28 11.14 -20.35 34.09
CA GLN A 28 11.36 -18.92 34.21
C GLN A 28 10.04 -18.24 34.53
N ASP A 29 9.62 -18.43 35.78
CA ASP A 29 8.45 -17.82 36.38
C ASP A 29 8.64 -16.31 36.28
N SER A 30 7.83 -15.69 35.42
CA SER A 30 8.15 -14.40 34.83
C SER A 30 8.17 -13.30 35.89
N ALA A 31 9.37 -12.89 36.30
CA ALA A 31 9.56 -11.76 37.20
C ALA A 31 8.75 -10.55 36.67
N PRO A 32 7.98 -9.85 37.54
CA PRO A 32 7.03 -8.85 37.09
C PRO A 32 7.77 -7.73 36.35
N GLU A 33 7.59 -7.67 35.03
CA GLU A 33 8.26 -6.67 34.19
C GLU A 33 8.10 -5.26 34.79
N ASN A 34 9.23 -4.56 34.93
CA ASN A 34 9.25 -3.17 35.38
C ASN A 34 8.23 -2.37 34.56
N LYS A 35 7.28 -1.71 35.24
CA LYS A 35 6.12 -1.03 34.62
C LYS A 35 6.52 -0.09 33.47
N GLU A 36 7.67 0.56 33.61
CA GLU A 36 8.31 1.40 32.60
C GLU A 36 8.65 0.67 31.29
N ALA A 37 9.14 -0.57 31.36
CA ALA A 37 9.42 -1.39 30.17
C ALA A 37 8.12 -1.72 29.40
N ARG A 38 7.03 -2.01 30.14
CA ARG A 38 5.69 -2.22 29.56
C ARG A 38 5.18 -0.97 28.85
N TYR A 39 5.28 0.21 29.48
CA TYR A 39 4.85 1.47 28.85
C TYR A 39 5.67 1.81 27.59
N ARG A 40 6.99 1.55 27.59
CA ARG A 40 7.83 1.73 26.39
C ARG A 40 7.40 0.81 25.24
N ARG A 41 7.09 -0.46 25.53
CA ARG A 41 6.56 -1.42 24.55
C ARG A 41 5.22 -0.94 23.99
N GLN A 42 4.23 -0.67 24.86
CA GLN A 42 2.90 -0.21 24.46
C GLN A 42 2.94 1.09 23.63
N ARG A 43 3.79 2.04 24.00
CA ARG A 43 3.97 3.30 23.24
C ARG A 43 4.56 3.07 21.85
N ASN A 44 5.53 2.17 21.73
CA ASN A 44 6.14 1.86 20.43
C ASN A 44 5.13 1.10 19.55
N GLU A 45 4.46 0.09 20.10
CA GLU A 45 3.40 -0.66 19.43
C GLU A 45 2.26 0.26 18.95
N ALA A 46 1.81 1.21 19.78
CA ALA A 46 0.79 2.18 19.37
C ALA A 46 1.25 3.10 18.22
N ARG A 47 2.55 3.45 18.15
CA ARG A 47 3.12 4.23 17.04
C ARG A 47 3.21 3.40 15.76
N GLU A 48 3.57 2.12 15.87
CA GLU A 48 3.61 1.17 14.74
C GLU A 48 2.20 0.92 14.18
N GLN A 49 1.21 0.74 15.05
CA GLN A 49 -0.20 0.60 14.68
C GLN A 49 -0.73 1.87 13.98
N LEU A 50 -0.37 3.06 14.48
CA LEU A 50 -0.74 4.34 13.87
C LEU A 50 -0.13 4.48 12.47
N ALA A 51 1.18 4.25 12.31
CA ALA A 51 1.85 4.33 11.01
C ALA A 51 1.27 3.31 10.00
N ALA A 52 0.91 2.10 10.46
CA ALA A 52 0.24 1.11 9.63
C ALA A 52 -1.19 1.52 9.22
N ALA A 53 -1.92 2.23 10.09
CA ALA A 53 -3.24 2.77 9.79
C ALA A 53 -3.17 3.94 8.80
N GLU A 54 -2.23 4.86 8.97
CA GLU A 54 -1.97 5.98 8.04
C GLU A 54 -1.60 5.47 6.64
N LEU A 55 -0.72 4.46 6.54
CA LEU A 55 -0.36 3.85 5.27
C LEU A 55 -1.58 3.24 4.55
N ARG A 56 -2.46 2.55 5.28
CA ARG A 56 -3.71 2.01 4.72
C ARG A 56 -4.68 3.11 4.29
N LEU A 57 -4.77 4.20 5.05
CA LEU A 57 -5.60 5.35 4.69
C LEU A 57 -5.15 5.98 3.37
N VAL A 58 -3.84 6.21 3.20
CA VAL A 58 -3.26 6.73 1.94
C VAL A 58 -3.52 5.79 0.77
N GLN A 59 -3.43 4.46 0.98
CA GLN A 59 -3.76 3.48 -0.05
C GLN A 59 -5.24 3.57 -0.49
N LEU A 60 -6.17 3.69 0.47
CA LEU A 60 -7.60 3.83 0.20
C LEU A 60 -7.95 5.16 -0.48
N GLN A 61 -7.35 6.28 -0.03
CA GLN A 61 -7.48 7.59 -0.67
C GLN A 61 -6.96 7.57 -2.11
N THR A 62 -5.81 6.94 -2.35
CA THR A 62 -5.23 6.78 -3.70
C THR A 62 -6.13 5.91 -4.59
N ALA A 63 -6.69 4.82 -4.06
CA ALA A 63 -7.64 3.98 -4.79
C ALA A 63 -8.93 4.73 -5.16
N GLU A 64 -9.47 5.57 -4.26
CA GLU A 64 -10.65 6.39 -4.53
C GLU A 64 -10.35 7.52 -5.53
N LEU A 65 -9.20 8.19 -5.41
CA LEU A 65 -8.68 9.15 -6.40
C LEU A 65 -8.65 8.52 -7.80
N HIS A 66 -8.07 7.32 -7.93
CA HIS A 66 -8.03 6.60 -9.20
C HIS A 66 -9.42 6.17 -9.68
N ARG A 67 -10.31 5.72 -8.79
CA ARG A 67 -11.70 5.37 -9.13
C ARG A 67 -12.47 6.56 -9.71
N LEU A 68 -12.25 7.76 -9.18
CA LEU A 68 -12.86 9.00 -9.66
C LEU A 68 -12.22 9.47 -10.97
N ALA A 69 -10.88 9.50 -11.06
CA ALA A 69 -10.15 9.87 -12.27
C ALA A 69 -10.49 8.96 -13.47
N GLY A 70 -10.66 7.65 -13.23
CA GLY A 70 -11.05 6.64 -14.22
C GLY A 70 -12.46 6.76 -14.80
N SER A 71 -13.24 7.76 -14.37
CA SER A 71 -14.47 8.16 -15.09
C SER A 71 -14.18 9.03 -16.33
N ILE A 72 -13.05 9.75 -16.34
CA ILE A 72 -12.66 10.73 -17.37
C ILE A 72 -11.40 10.29 -18.13
N LEU A 73 -10.43 9.69 -17.43
CA LEU A 73 -9.19 9.17 -18.01
C LEU A 73 -9.32 7.68 -18.37
N SER A 74 -8.59 7.25 -19.40
CA SER A 74 -8.50 5.83 -19.78
C SER A 74 -7.60 5.03 -18.82
N ALA A 75 -6.52 5.65 -18.34
CA ALA A 75 -5.66 5.15 -17.28
C ALA A 75 -5.76 6.12 -16.09
N PRO A 76 -6.33 5.73 -14.94
CA PRO A 76 -6.58 6.66 -13.85
C PRO A 76 -5.31 7.20 -13.17
N GLU A 77 -4.20 6.46 -13.23
CA GLU A 77 -2.88 6.84 -12.72
C GLU A 77 -2.27 8.07 -13.44
N ASP A 78 -2.72 8.37 -14.66
CA ASP A 78 -2.33 9.57 -15.41
C ASP A 78 -2.80 10.88 -14.75
N ILE A 79 -3.66 10.82 -13.72
CA ILE A 79 -4.00 11.98 -12.89
C ILE A 79 -2.75 12.63 -12.27
N SER A 80 -1.68 11.85 -12.06
CA SER A 80 -0.36 12.33 -11.63
C SER A 80 0.25 13.38 -12.58
N LEU A 81 -0.12 13.38 -13.87
CA LEU A 81 0.32 14.37 -14.86
C LEU A 81 -0.24 15.77 -14.62
N SER A 82 -1.22 15.92 -13.70
CA SER A 82 -1.68 17.24 -13.22
C SER A 82 -0.64 17.96 -12.35
N GLY A 83 0.40 17.25 -11.88
CA GLY A 83 1.45 17.80 -11.00
C GLY A 83 0.99 18.06 -9.55
N LYS A 84 -0.28 17.79 -9.22
CA LYS A 84 -0.85 18.01 -7.90
C LYS A 84 -0.62 16.79 -6.98
N PRO A 85 -0.13 16.96 -5.74
CA PRO A 85 -0.02 15.86 -4.77
C PRO A 85 -1.41 15.39 -4.31
N LEU A 86 -1.48 14.20 -3.69
CA LEU A 86 -2.73 13.64 -3.14
C LEU A 86 -3.44 14.63 -2.20
N ALA A 87 -2.69 15.40 -1.40
CA ALA A 87 -3.24 16.37 -0.45
C ALA A 87 -4.11 17.46 -1.09
N ASP A 88 -3.81 17.88 -2.32
CA ASP A 88 -4.59 18.88 -3.06
C ASP A 88 -5.97 18.35 -3.51
N PHE A 89 -6.17 17.04 -3.43
CA PHE A 89 -7.43 16.35 -3.72
C PHE A 89 -8.19 15.93 -2.46
N LEU A 90 -7.76 16.35 -1.27
CA LEU A 90 -8.44 16.02 -0.02
C LEU A 90 -9.23 17.20 0.53
N THR A 91 -10.43 16.92 1.07
CA THR A 91 -11.18 17.87 1.89
C THR A 91 -10.49 18.05 3.26
N PRO A 92 -10.85 19.09 4.05
CA PRO A 92 -10.30 19.29 5.40
C PRO A 92 -10.48 18.08 6.35
N GLU A 93 -11.47 17.23 6.07
CA GLU A 93 -11.79 16.00 6.82
C GLU A 93 -11.02 14.77 6.31
N GLY A 94 -10.21 14.91 5.26
CA GLY A 94 -9.39 13.83 4.69
C GLY A 94 -10.11 12.92 3.67
N TRP A 95 -11.29 13.31 3.17
CA TRP A 95 -11.99 12.61 2.09
C TRP A 95 -11.51 13.10 0.71
N VAL A 96 -11.63 12.28 -0.33
CA VAL A 96 -11.26 12.70 -1.69
C VAL A 96 -12.33 13.64 -2.26
N ASP A 97 -11.96 14.89 -2.58
CA ASP A 97 -12.83 15.85 -3.25
C ASP A 97 -13.01 15.49 -4.73
N ARG A 98 -14.15 14.87 -5.01
CA ARG A 98 -14.63 14.58 -6.37
C ARG A 98 -14.50 15.77 -7.33
N SER A 99 -14.84 16.97 -6.90
CA SER A 99 -14.89 18.14 -7.78
C SER A 99 -13.48 18.56 -8.23
N ALA A 100 -12.51 18.56 -7.31
CA ALA A 100 -11.10 18.79 -7.59
C ALA A 100 -10.50 17.71 -8.50
N VAL A 101 -10.82 16.42 -8.25
CA VAL A 101 -10.37 15.30 -9.08
C VAL A 101 -10.94 15.37 -10.49
N GLU A 102 -12.25 15.61 -10.64
CA GLU A 102 -12.87 15.72 -11.96
C GLU A 102 -12.34 16.93 -12.75
N ALA A 103 -12.06 18.06 -12.08
CA ALA A 103 -11.45 19.23 -12.71
C ALA A 103 -10.03 18.92 -13.22
N ALA A 104 -9.17 18.34 -12.39
CA ALA A 104 -7.80 17.98 -12.78
C ALA A 104 -7.76 16.86 -13.85
N ALA A 105 -8.67 15.88 -13.79
CA ALA A 105 -8.77 14.85 -14.82
C ALA A 105 -9.17 15.43 -16.18
N ARG A 106 -10.08 16.42 -16.20
CA ARG A 106 -10.44 17.16 -17.44
C ARG A 106 -9.29 18.04 -17.94
N GLU A 107 -8.53 18.66 -17.04
CA GLU A 107 -7.32 19.43 -17.36
C GLU A 107 -6.27 18.55 -18.05
N VAL A 108 -5.95 17.39 -17.48
CA VAL A 108 -5.03 16.39 -18.06
C VAL A 108 -5.55 15.88 -19.41
N ALA A 109 -6.85 15.55 -19.51
CA ALA A 109 -7.45 15.10 -20.77
C ALA A 109 -7.46 16.20 -21.85
N ALA A 110 -7.63 17.47 -21.49
CA ALA A 110 -7.57 18.59 -22.43
C ALA A 110 -6.14 18.85 -22.92
N ALA A 111 -5.15 18.76 -22.03
CA ALA A 111 -3.74 18.86 -22.38
C ALA A 111 -3.24 17.66 -23.21
N ARG A 112 -3.82 16.47 -23.00
CA ARG A 112 -3.46 15.22 -23.68
C ARG A 112 -4.72 14.42 -24.07
N PRO A 113 -5.38 14.77 -25.21
CA PRO A 113 -6.64 14.14 -25.63
C PRO A 113 -6.59 12.61 -25.76
N GLY A 114 -5.42 12.04 -26.06
CA GLY A 114 -5.22 10.59 -26.14
C GLY A 114 -5.31 9.84 -24.80
N LEU A 115 -5.32 10.54 -23.66
CA LEU A 115 -5.51 9.95 -22.32
C LEU A 115 -6.97 9.98 -21.88
N ALA A 116 -7.84 10.69 -22.60
CA ALA A 116 -9.26 10.74 -22.31
C ALA A 116 -9.89 9.35 -22.52
N LYS A 117 -10.85 9.00 -21.66
CA LYS A 117 -11.59 7.74 -21.76
C LYS A 117 -12.38 7.71 -23.06
N ALA A 118 -12.08 6.71 -23.91
CA ALA A 118 -12.72 6.57 -25.20
C ALA A 118 -14.25 6.47 -25.06
N GLN A 119 -14.97 7.42 -25.66
CA GLN A 119 -16.41 7.31 -25.80
C GLN A 119 -16.72 6.27 -26.89
N PRO A 120 -17.71 5.39 -26.70
CA PRO A 120 -18.07 4.40 -27.72
C PRO A 120 -18.53 5.12 -28.99
N ALA A 121 -17.82 4.90 -30.10
CA ALA A 121 -18.12 5.50 -31.41
C ALA A 121 -19.37 4.89 -32.09
N HIS A 122 -20.33 4.42 -31.29
CA HIS A 122 -21.57 3.79 -31.76
C HIS A 122 -22.71 4.76 -31.52
N ASP A 123 -23.28 5.24 -32.62
CA ASP A 123 -24.54 5.99 -32.59
C ASP A 123 -25.63 5.10 -31.97
N LEU A 124 -26.13 5.54 -30.81
CA LEU A 124 -27.12 4.81 -30.02
C LEU A 124 -28.44 4.64 -30.79
N SER A 125 -28.73 5.53 -31.75
CA SER A 125 -29.93 5.46 -32.60
C SER A 125 -29.86 4.35 -33.67
N GLN A 126 -28.68 3.81 -33.98
CA GLN A 126 -28.51 2.67 -34.92
C GLN A 126 -28.89 1.30 -34.31
N GLY A 127 -29.71 1.28 -33.24
CA GLY A 127 -30.23 0.05 -32.62
C GLY A 127 -29.18 -0.85 -31.93
N ARG A 128 -27.93 -0.39 -31.82
CA ARG A 128 -26.81 -1.12 -31.19
C ARG A 128 -26.44 -0.61 -29.78
N GLY A 129 -26.99 0.52 -29.35
CA GLY A 129 -26.61 1.21 -28.11
C GLY A 129 -27.50 0.97 -26.88
N GLY A 130 -28.45 0.01 -26.94
CA GLY A 130 -29.32 -0.28 -25.80
C GLY A 130 -28.73 -1.33 -24.88
N ASP A 131 -28.70 -1.06 -23.57
CA ASP A 131 -28.37 -2.02 -22.49
C ASP A 131 -29.51 -3.04 -22.25
N VAL A 132 -30.10 -3.51 -23.35
CA VAL A 132 -31.16 -4.51 -23.35
C VAL A 132 -30.47 -5.86 -23.41
N ILE A 133 -30.58 -6.62 -22.32
CA ILE A 133 -30.17 -8.03 -22.28
C ILE A 133 -30.97 -8.78 -23.34
N LYS A 134 -30.38 -9.00 -24.52
CA LYS A 134 -30.98 -9.78 -25.61
C LYS A 134 -30.92 -11.25 -25.23
N SER A 135 -31.91 -11.71 -24.46
CA SER A 135 -32.12 -13.11 -24.16
C SER A 135 -32.51 -13.86 -25.45
N ALA A 136 -31.53 -14.55 -26.05
CA ALA A 136 -31.76 -15.41 -27.19
C ALA A 136 -32.72 -16.53 -26.77
N SER A 137 -33.97 -16.46 -27.23
CA SER A 137 -34.99 -17.46 -26.96
C SER A 137 -35.73 -17.83 -28.23
N TRP A 138 -36.03 -19.12 -28.39
CA TRP A 138 -36.77 -19.64 -29.54
C TRP A 138 -38.15 -19.01 -29.72
N LYS A 139 -38.75 -18.49 -28.63
CA LYS A 139 -40.02 -17.76 -28.68
C LYS A 139 -39.94 -16.45 -29.48
N ALA A 140 -38.77 -15.79 -29.51
CA ALA A 140 -38.55 -14.57 -30.30
C ALA A 140 -38.22 -14.83 -31.78
N LEU A 141 -38.07 -16.10 -32.19
CA LEU A 141 -37.83 -16.52 -33.58
C LEU A 141 -39.10 -17.03 -34.29
N LEU A 142 -40.20 -17.20 -33.55
CA LEU A 142 -41.44 -17.84 -34.02
C LEU A 142 -42.68 -16.92 -33.88
N SER A 143 -42.46 -15.63 -33.65
CA SER A 143 -43.49 -14.57 -33.53
C SER A 143 -43.37 -13.55 -34.65
#